data_AF-A0AAD7ZCF7-F1
#
_entry.id   AF-A0AAD7ZCF7-F1
#
_cell.length_a   1.000
_cell.length_b   1.000
_cell.length_c   1.000
_cell.angle_alpha   90.00
_cell.angle_beta   90.00
_cell.angle_gamma   90.00
#
_symmetry.space_group_name_H-M   'P 1'
#
loop_
_entity.id
_entity.type
_entity.pdbx_description
1 polymer ?
#
loop_
_entity_poly.entity_id
_entity_poly.type
_entity_poly.pdbx_seq_one_letter_code
_entity_poly.pdbx_strand_id
1 'polypeptide(L)'
;RATPAHPAPTTSYATNTLSGMSKTSLDPHSHLRQPDPYQMFGPTSSRLASSGSGQIQLWQFLLELLSDSSNANCITWEGTNGEFKLTDPDEVARRWGERKSKPNMNYDKLSRALRNRKIQNRKEYQS
;
A
#
# COMPACT_ATOMS: atom_id res chain seq x y z
N ARG A 1 17.96 -18.67 71.68
CA ARG A 1 18.63 -17.38 71.43
C ARG A 1 19.59 -17.55 70.27
N ALA A 2 19.22 -17.12 69.07
CA ALA A 2 20.12 -16.94 67.92
C ALA A 2 19.45 -15.99 66.92
N THR A 3 20.13 -14.90 66.62
CA THR A 3 20.03 -14.04 65.43
C THR A 3 21.47 -13.83 64.96
N PRO A 4 21.77 -13.34 63.73
CA PRO A 4 20.93 -13.10 62.55
C PRO A 4 21.59 -13.60 61.23
N ALA A 5 20.90 -13.56 60.09
CA ALA A 5 21.54 -13.43 58.78
C ALA A 5 20.58 -12.72 57.80
N HIS A 6 21.11 -11.71 57.11
CA HIS A 6 20.38 -10.72 56.34
C HIS A 6 19.88 -11.25 54.98
N PRO A 7 18.84 -10.63 54.39
CA PRO A 7 18.39 -10.90 53.02
C PRO A 7 19.29 -10.19 51.99
N ALA A 8 19.69 -10.90 50.93
CA ALA A 8 20.29 -10.30 49.74
C ALA A 8 19.19 -9.76 48.80
N PRO A 9 19.38 -8.60 48.15
CA PRO A 9 18.43 -8.07 47.19
C PRO A 9 18.52 -8.84 45.86
N THR A 10 17.40 -9.46 45.44
CA THR A 10 17.26 -10.03 44.10
C THR A 10 16.98 -8.90 43.12
N THR A 11 18.03 -8.26 42.60
CA THR A 11 17.90 -7.46 41.38
C THR A 11 17.94 -8.40 40.18
N SER A 12 16.78 -8.94 39.81
CA SER A 12 16.61 -9.57 38.51
C SER A 12 16.40 -8.46 37.48
N TYR A 13 17.48 -8.05 36.83
CA TYR A 13 17.43 -7.26 35.61
C TYR A 13 16.59 -8.04 34.59
N ALA A 14 15.52 -7.42 34.12
CA ALA A 14 14.74 -7.92 33.00
C ALA A 14 15.70 -8.18 31.83
N THR A 15 15.85 -9.44 31.44
CA THR A 15 16.57 -9.83 30.23
C THR A 15 15.70 -9.41 29.05
N ASN A 16 16.17 -8.38 28.33
CA ASN A 16 15.66 -8.02 27.02
C ASN A 16 15.90 -9.21 26.09
N THR A 17 14.90 -10.06 25.92
CA THR A 17 14.87 -11.06 24.85
C THR A 17 14.45 -10.33 23.59
N LEU A 18 15.46 -9.80 22.88
CA LEU A 18 15.33 -9.49 21.46
C LEU A 18 14.99 -10.82 20.77
N SER A 19 13.71 -11.02 20.50
CA SER A 19 13.20 -12.11 19.69
C SER A 19 13.80 -11.98 18.29
N GLY A 20 14.95 -12.63 18.14
CA GLY A 20 15.60 -12.86 16.88
C GLY A 20 14.71 -13.66 15.95
N MET A 21 14.73 -13.21 14.71
CA MET A 21 14.72 -14.02 13.49
C MET A 21 13.80 -15.25 13.50
N SER A 22 12.60 -15.05 12.96
CA SER A 22 11.81 -16.17 12.44
C SER A 22 12.62 -16.88 11.35
N LYS A 23 12.89 -18.14 11.66
CA LYS A 23 13.70 -19.14 10.98
C LYS A 23 13.28 -19.38 9.51
N THR A 24 14.29 -19.33 8.65
CA THR A 24 14.60 -20.25 7.54
C THR A 24 13.57 -21.33 7.19
N SER A 25 12.95 -21.22 6.00
CA SER A 25 12.59 -22.40 5.18
C SER A 25 13.58 -22.51 4.04
N LEU A 26 14.24 -23.66 3.95
CA LEU A 26 15.24 -23.95 2.94
C LEU A 26 14.50 -24.57 1.74
N ASP A 27 14.04 -23.72 0.83
CA ASP A 27 13.42 -24.12 -0.44
C ASP A 27 14.36 -23.79 -1.61
N PRO A 28 14.95 -24.81 -2.28
CA PRO A 28 15.86 -24.62 -3.42
C PRO A 28 15.21 -24.06 -4.69
N HIS A 29 13.93 -23.66 -4.65
CA HIS A 29 13.21 -23.04 -5.78
C HIS A 29 13.06 -21.51 -5.62
N SER A 30 14.04 -20.87 -4.98
CA SER A 30 14.07 -19.42 -4.69
C SER A 30 14.22 -18.49 -5.92
N HIS A 31 13.93 -18.96 -7.12
CA HIS A 31 13.75 -18.12 -8.29
C HIS A 31 12.29 -18.25 -8.75
N LEU A 32 11.56 -17.13 -8.77
CA LEU A 32 10.18 -16.93 -9.28
C LEU A 32 9.05 -16.74 -8.26
N ARG A 33 9.30 -16.64 -6.95
CA ARG A 33 8.27 -16.10 -6.03
C ARG A 33 8.23 -14.58 -6.20
N GLN A 34 7.70 -14.13 -7.34
CA GLN A 34 7.38 -12.72 -7.54
C GLN A 34 6.58 -12.27 -6.31
N PRO A 35 7.03 -11.23 -5.58
CA PRO A 35 6.28 -10.72 -4.45
C PRO A 35 4.93 -10.26 -4.97
N ASP A 36 3.84 -10.78 -4.38
CA ASP A 36 2.50 -10.38 -4.75
C ASP A 36 2.42 -8.84 -4.70
N PRO A 37 2.10 -8.16 -5.82
CA PRO A 37 2.28 -6.71 -5.95
C PRO A 37 1.44 -5.95 -4.92
N TYR A 38 0.33 -6.52 -4.50
CA TYR A 38 -0.51 -5.99 -3.42
C TYR A 38 0.18 -6.00 -2.05
N GLN A 39 1.05 -6.98 -1.75
CA GLN A 39 1.80 -6.99 -0.50
C GLN A 39 2.94 -5.96 -0.48
N MET A 40 3.54 -5.72 -1.65
CA MET A 40 4.63 -4.75 -1.78
C MET A 40 4.11 -3.31 -1.87
N PHE A 41 3.09 -3.08 -2.68
CA PHE A 41 2.55 -1.75 -2.95
C PHE A 41 1.33 -1.41 -2.08
N GLY A 42 0.64 -2.37 -1.47
CA GLY A 42 -0.54 -2.13 -0.64
C GLY A 42 -0.31 -1.14 0.51
N PRO A 43 0.69 -1.36 1.39
CA PRO A 43 0.98 -0.45 2.50
C PRO A 43 1.35 0.96 2.02
N THR A 44 2.19 1.03 0.98
CA THR A 44 2.65 2.29 0.38
C THR A 44 1.49 3.04 -0.28
N SER A 45 0.61 2.32 -0.97
CA SER A 45 -0.57 2.88 -1.65
C SER A 45 -1.61 3.38 -0.66
N SER A 46 -1.84 2.66 0.43
CA SER A 46 -2.72 3.10 1.52
C SER A 46 -2.23 4.41 2.15
N ARG A 47 -0.91 4.52 2.41
CA ARG A 47 -0.29 5.75 2.94
C ARG A 47 -0.42 6.92 1.98
N LEU A 48 -0.17 6.69 0.69
CA LEU A 48 -0.28 7.71 -0.37
C LEU A 48 -1.75 8.11 -0.65
N ALA A 49 -2.70 7.19 -0.46
CA ALA A 49 -4.12 7.43 -0.64
C ALA A 49 -4.75 8.23 0.51
N SER A 50 -4.17 8.14 1.71
CA SER A 50 -4.64 8.83 2.92
C SER A 50 -4.46 10.35 2.82
N SER A 51 -5.41 11.03 2.19
CA SER A 51 -5.58 12.49 2.27
C SER A 51 -6.70 12.81 3.25
N GLY A 52 -6.35 13.23 4.46
CA GLY A 52 -7.28 13.60 5.54
C GLY A 52 -8.16 14.83 5.28
N SER A 53 -8.23 15.32 4.04
CA SER A 53 -8.85 16.61 3.68
C SER A 53 -10.12 16.49 2.82
N GLY A 54 -10.67 15.29 2.58
CA GLY A 54 -11.88 15.11 1.75
C GLY A 54 -11.69 15.41 0.26
N GLN A 55 -10.54 15.97 -0.13
CA GLN A 55 -10.20 16.35 -1.49
C GLN A 55 -9.26 15.30 -2.11
N ILE A 56 -9.80 14.11 -2.37
CA ILE A 56 -9.03 13.04 -3.00
C ILE A 56 -8.76 13.34 -4.48
N GLN A 57 -7.50 13.18 -4.90
CA GLN A 57 -7.09 13.27 -6.31
C GLN A 57 -7.29 11.93 -7.02
N LEU A 58 -7.45 11.95 -8.35
CA LEU A 58 -7.71 10.74 -9.14
C LEU A 58 -6.66 9.66 -8.88
N TRP A 59 -5.39 10.06 -8.85
CA TRP A 59 -4.32 9.10 -8.63
C TRP A 59 -4.28 8.52 -7.22
N GLN A 60 -4.63 9.29 -6.20
CA GLN A 60 -4.73 8.79 -4.82
C GLN A 60 -5.88 7.81 -4.71
N PHE A 61 -6.99 8.09 -5.39
CA PHE A 61 -8.13 7.19 -5.48
C PHE A 61 -7.79 5.87 -6.20
N LEU A 62 -7.03 5.93 -7.30
CA LEU A 62 -6.58 4.71 -7.97
C LEU A 62 -5.64 3.89 -7.07
N LEU A 63 -4.73 4.54 -6.34
CA LEU A 63 -3.88 3.87 -5.36
C LEU A 63 -4.70 3.27 -4.20
N GLU A 64 -5.77 3.93 -3.76
CA GLU A 64 -6.69 3.39 -2.75
C GLU A 64 -7.34 2.09 -3.22
N LEU A 65 -7.87 2.08 -4.46
CA LEU A 65 -8.45 0.87 -5.04
C LEU A 65 -7.39 -0.24 -5.20
N LEU A 66 -6.19 0.13 -5.67
CA LEU A 66 -5.06 -0.77 -5.84
C LEU A 66 -4.44 -1.25 -4.52
N SER A 67 -4.76 -0.63 -3.39
CA SER A 67 -4.28 -1.06 -2.08
C SER A 67 -4.95 -2.38 -1.64
N ASP A 68 -6.15 -2.65 -2.14
CA ASP A 68 -6.96 -3.83 -1.79
C ASP A 68 -7.16 -4.74 -3.02
N SER A 69 -6.77 -6.01 -2.90
CA SER A 69 -6.92 -7.00 -3.97
C SER A 69 -8.38 -7.31 -4.31
N SER A 70 -9.33 -6.99 -3.44
CA SER A 70 -10.77 -7.15 -3.71
C SER A 70 -11.26 -6.27 -4.86
N ASN A 71 -10.52 -5.20 -5.20
CA ASN A 71 -10.82 -4.34 -6.35
C ASN A 71 -10.15 -4.81 -7.65
N ALA A 72 -9.44 -5.95 -7.65
CA ALA A 72 -8.77 -6.51 -8.83
C ALA A 72 -9.71 -6.76 -10.02
N ASN A 73 -11.01 -6.92 -9.74
CA ASN A 73 -12.07 -7.04 -10.74
C ASN A 73 -12.22 -5.78 -11.62
N CYS A 74 -11.89 -4.60 -11.11
CA CYS A 74 -11.97 -3.36 -11.87
C CYS A 74 -10.59 -2.68 -12.08
N ILE A 75 -9.65 -2.83 -11.16
CA ILE A 75 -8.28 -2.31 -11.27
C ILE A 75 -7.29 -3.19 -10.53
N THR A 76 -6.18 -3.54 -11.18
CA THR A 76 -5.14 -4.40 -10.59
C THR A 76 -3.75 -3.91 -10.93
N TRP A 77 -2.80 -4.20 -10.03
CA TRP A 77 -1.39 -4.11 -10.34
C TRP A 77 -1.05 -5.09 -11.47
N GLU A 78 -0.25 -4.65 -12.43
CA GLU A 78 0.21 -5.45 -13.56
C GLU A 78 1.70 -5.17 -13.81
N GLY A 79 2.47 -6.21 -14.11
CA GLY A 79 3.88 -6.07 -14.43
C GLY A 79 4.75 -5.70 -13.22
N THR A 80 5.86 -5.04 -13.50
CA THR A 80 6.89 -4.69 -12.51
C THR A 80 6.90 -3.17 -12.33
N ASN A 81 7.22 -2.68 -11.14
CA ASN A 81 7.47 -1.24 -10.88
C ASN A 81 6.23 -0.33 -10.73
N GLY A 82 5.12 -0.82 -10.17
CA GLY A 82 3.93 0.02 -9.90
C GLY A 82 3.14 0.35 -11.16
N GLU A 83 3.23 -0.51 -12.16
CA GLU A 83 2.38 -0.49 -13.34
C GLU A 83 1.04 -1.15 -13.00
N PHE A 84 -0.05 -0.61 -13.55
CA PHE A 84 -1.40 -1.06 -13.23
C PHE A 84 -2.25 -1.05 -14.49
N LYS A 85 -3.24 -1.95 -14.51
CA LYS A 85 -4.25 -1.99 -15.55
C LYS A 85 -5.63 -1.81 -14.97
N LEU A 86 -6.53 -1.33 -15.83
CA LEU A 86 -7.95 -1.21 -15.55
C LEU A 86 -8.64 -2.40 -16.21
N THR A 87 -9.03 -3.38 -15.41
CA THR A 87 -9.76 -4.56 -15.89
C THR A 87 -11.19 -4.17 -16.28
N ASP A 88 -11.80 -3.27 -15.52
CA ASP A 88 -13.13 -2.71 -15.77
C ASP A 88 -13.09 -1.17 -15.64
N PRO A 89 -12.80 -0.45 -16.75
CA PRO A 89 -12.63 1.00 -16.72
C PRO A 89 -13.92 1.76 -16.40
N ASP A 90 -15.08 1.20 -16.75
CA ASP A 90 -16.39 1.80 -16.50
C ASP A 90 -16.74 1.76 -15.00
N GLU A 91 -16.52 0.64 -14.32
CA GLU A 91 -16.71 0.54 -12.86
C GLU A 91 -15.76 1.50 -12.11
N VAL A 92 -14.51 1.63 -12.54
CA VAL A 92 -13.57 2.61 -11.95
C VAL A 92 -14.06 4.04 -12.15
N ALA A 93 -14.57 4.37 -13.34
CA ALA A 93 -15.14 5.69 -13.61
C ALA A 93 -16.41 5.96 -12.80
N ARG A 94 -17.26 4.95 -12.62
CA ARG A 94 -18.48 5.04 -11.79
C ARG A 94 -18.14 5.31 -10.33
N ARG A 95 -17.24 4.52 -9.73
CA ARG A 95 -16.79 4.72 -8.34
C ARG A 95 -16.10 6.07 -8.14
N TRP A 96 -15.33 6.53 -9.14
CA TRP A 96 -14.74 7.86 -9.11
C TRP A 96 -15.79 8.97 -9.19
N GLY A 97 -16.81 8.79 -10.04
CA GLY A 97 -17.96 9.68 -10.15
C GLY A 97 -18.70 9.80 -8.83
N GLU A 98 -18.97 8.67 -8.17
CA GLU A 98 -19.58 8.60 -6.83
C GLU A 98 -18.73 9.34 -5.79
N ARG A 99 -17.41 9.05 -5.73
CA ARG A 99 -16.50 9.68 -4.77
C ARG A 99 -16.42 11.21 -4.90
N LYS A 100 -16.59 11.74 -6.12
CA LYS A 100 -16.55 13.19 -6.39
C LYS A 100 -17.92 13.82 -6.63
N SER A 101 -19.02 13.08 -6.42
CA SER A 101 -20.39 13.52 -6.76
C SER A 101 -20.53 14.08 -8.18
N LYS A 102 -19.91 13.40 -9.16
CA LYS A 102 -19.91 13.77 -10.58
C LYS A 102 -20.67 12.70 -11.38
N PRO A 103 -22.00 12.84 -11.55
CA PRO A 103 -22.83 11.80 -12.18
C PRO A 103 -22.51 11.57 -13.66
N ASN A 104 -21.94 12.58 -14.34
CA ASN A 104 -21.53 12.49 -15.75
C ASN A 104 -20.07 12.03 -15.92
N MET A 105 -19.52 11.30 -14.94
CA MET A 105 -18.17 10.74 -15.01
C MET A 105 -18.15 9.51 -15.91
N ASN A 106 -17.13 9.41 -16.76
CA ASN A 106 -16.89 8.25 -17.62
C ASN A 106 -15.39 8.01 -17.77
N TYR A 107 -15.03 6.88 -18.37
CA TYR A 107 -13.63 6.52 -18.56
C TYR A 107 -12.87 7.53 -19.43
N ASP A 108 -13.49 8.10 -20.47
CA ASP A 108 -12.84 9.09 -21.34
C ASP A 108 -12.40 10.35 -20.57
N LYS A 109 -13.26 10.89 -19.69
CA LYS A 109 -12.93 12.03 -18.82
C LYS A 109 -11.89 11.67 -17.77
N LEU A 110 -11.97 10.47 -17.22
CA LEU A 110 -11.04 9.95 -16.22
C LEU A 110 -9.64 9.74 -16.83
N SER A 111 -9.55 9.13 -18.01
CA SER A 111 -8.30 8.86 -18.73
C SER A 111 -7.60 10.16 -19.15
N ARG A 112 -8.36 11.19 -19.54
CA ARG A 112 -7.84 12.55 -19.78
C ARG A 112 -7.17 13.14 -18.53
N ALA A 113 -7.79 13.04 -17.36
CA ALA A 113 -7.19 13.51 -16.11
C ALA A 113 -5.92 12.73 -15.72
N LEU A 114 -5.91 11.41 -15.93
CA LEU A 114 -4.73 10.54 -15.77
C LEU A 114 -3.58 10.94 -16.69
N ARG A 115 -3.89 11.20 -17.96
CA ARG A 115 -2.91 11.59 -18.98
C ARG A 115 -2.32 12.96 -18.69
N ASN A 116 -3.15 13.91 -18.26
CA ASN A 116 -2.69 15.23 -17.84
C ASN A 116 -1.70 15.11 -16.68
N ARG A 117 -1.93 14.21 -15.72
CA ARG A 117 -0.97 13.95 -14.64
C ARG A 117 0.37 13.39 -15.15
N LYS A 118 0.35 12.39 -16.04
CA LYS A 118 1.58 11.84 -16.66
C LYS A 118 2.31 12.90 -17.50
N ILE A 119 1.58 13.79 -18.17
CA ILE A 119 2.14 14.87 -18.99
C ILE A 119 2.72 15.99 -18.09
N GLN A 120 2.08 16.31 -16.97
CA GLN A 120 2.59 17.28 -15.99
C GLN A 120 3.94 16.81 -15.41
N ASN A 121 4.03 15.53 -15.05
CA ASN A 121 5.26 14.94 -14.51
C ASN A 121 6.41 14.89 -15.54
N ARG A 122 6.10 14.81 -16.85
CA ARG A 122 7.11 14.91 -17.92
C ARG A 122 7.65 16.34 -18.09
N LYS A 123 6.84 17.38 -17.82
CA LYS A 123 7.30 18.77 -17.94
C LYS A 123 8.13 19.23 -16.75
N GLU A 124 7.93 18.65 -15.57
CA GLU A 124 8.69 18.99 -14.36
C GLU A 124 10.12 18.42 -14.36
N TYR A 125 10.43 17.48 -15.27
CA TYR A 125 11.80 16.97 -15.51
C TYR A 125 12.54 17.69 -16.65
N GLN A 126 11.90 18.68 -17.28
CA GLN A 126 12.42 19.40 -18.46
C GLN A 126 12.55 20.91 -18.22
N SER A 127 12.54 21.38 -16.96
CA SER A 127 12.82 22.77 -16.60
C SER A 127 13.85 22.89 -15.49
#